data_AF-A0A5N9ERP4-F1
#
_entry.id   AF-A0A5N9ERP4-F1
#
_cell.length_a   1.000
_cell.length_b   1.000
_cell.length_c   1.000
_cell.angle_alpha   90.00
_cell.angle_beta   90.00
_cell.angle_gamma   90.00
#
_symmetry.space_group_name_H-M   'P 1'
#
loop_
_entity.id
_entity.type
_entity.pdbx_description
1 polymer ?
#
loop_
_entity_poly.entity_id
_entity_poly.type
_entity_poly.pdbx_seq_one_letter_code
_entity_poly.pdbx_strand_id
1 'polypeptide(L)'
;MITAILFALLAATGWGSSAIFTRKGLEHLPTSIGTILSLVASFIVLATAAVIVYGFKAFSIPMTIFYILIFIGIINYPIGRYMNFTSVRLAGVSRSSPLLACAPLVSSGLAIIFTNEQLNIYLGIGTLLIVSGIILVVSERR
;
A
#
# COMPACT_ATOMS: atom_id res chain seq x y z
N MET A 1 -17.74 -1.07 14.01
CA MET A 1 -16.39 -1.03 14.61
C MET A 1 -15.67 -2.37 14.45
N ILE A 2 -16.21 -3.49 14.95
CA ILE A 2 -15.59 -4.82 14.85
C ILE A 2 -15.29 -5.25 13.40
N THR A 3 -16.23 -5.05 12.48
CA THR A 3 -16.04 -5.38 11.05
C THR A 3 -14.85 -4.63 10.41
N ALA A 4 -14.66 -3.36 10.77
CA ALA A 4 -13.53 -2.58 10.28
C ALA A 4 -12.19 -3.10 10.83
N ILE A 5 -12.15 -3.49 12.10
CA ILE A 5 -10.97 -4.12 12.72
C ILE A 5 -10.66 -5.45 12.03
N LEU A 6 -11.66 -6.29 11.76
CA LEU A 6 -11.48 -7.55 11.05
C LEU A 6 -10.91 -7.33 9.64
N PHE A 7 -11.45 -6.39 8.87
CA PHE A 7 -10.92 -6.06 7.55
C PHE A 7 -9.50 -5.49 7.62
N ALA A 8 -9.18 -4.69 8.64
CA ALA A 8 -7.83 -4.15 8.83
C ALA A 8 -6.82 -5.27 9.14
N LEU A 9 -7.19 -6.25 9.98
CA LEU A 9 -6.35 -7.41 10.29
C LEU A 9 -6.15 -8.30 9.06
N LEU A 10 -7.22 -8.58 8.30
CA LEU A 10 -7.13 -9.32 7.04
C LEU A 10 -6.21 -8.60 6.04
N ALA A 11 -6.37 -7.27 5.91
CA ALA A 11 -5.48 -6.47 5.06
C ALA A 11 -4.02 -6.55 5.53
N ALA A 12 -3.76 -6.46 6.83
CA ALA A 12 -2.42 -6.57 7.39
C ALA A 12 -1.78 -7.94 7.08
N THR A 13 -2.53 -9.03 7.23
CA THR A 13 -2.04 -10.36 6.83
C THR A 13 -1.78 -10.46 5.34
N GLY A 14 -2.68 -9.92 4.50
CA GLY A 14 -2.51 -9.90 3.05
C GLY A 14 -1.26 -9.13 2.61
N TRP A 15 -1.04 -7.94 3.18
CA TRP A 15 0.16 -7.14 2.91
C TRP A 15 1.45 -7.82 3.40
N GLY A 16 1.44 -8.40 4.61
CA GLY A 16 2.58 -9.12 5.16
C GLY A 16 2.97 -10.35 4.32
N SER A 17 1.99 -11.20 3.98
CA SER A 17 2.23 -12.38 3.14
C SER A 17 2.62 -12.01 1.72
N SER A 18 2.00 -10.97 1.13
CA SER A 18 2.32 -10.50 -0.22
C SER A 18 3.80 -10.16 -0.36
N ALA A 19 4.43 -9.53 0.64
CA ALA A 19 5.83 -9.15 0.54
C ALA A 19 6.76 -10.38 0.39
N ILE A 20 6.45 -11.48 1.08
CA ILE A 20 7.21 -12.74 1.02
C ILE A 20 7.03 -13.40 -0.36
N PHE A 21 5.80 -13.51 -0.85
CA PHE A 21 5.54 -14.09 -2.17
C PHE A 21 6.10 -13.22 -3.30
N THR A 22 5.99 -11.90 -3.19
CA THR A 22 6.64 -10.95 -4.11
C THR A 22 8.14 -11.17 -4.14
N ARG A 23 8.80 -11.29 -2.98
CA ARG A 23 10.24 -11.53 -2.92
C ARG A 23 10.61 -12.81 -3.68
N LYS A 24 9.94 -13.94 -3.40
CA LYS A 24 10.17 -15.21 -4.09
C LYS A 24 9.90 -15.11 -5.59
N GLY A 25 8.80 -14.47 -6.00
CA GLY A 25 8.47 -14.32 -7.42
C GLY A 25 9.49 -13.48 -8.19
N LEU A 26 10.07 -12.46 -7.54
CA LEU A 26 11.05 -11.57 -8.15
C LEU A 26 12.48 -12.14 -8.19
N GLU A 27 12.74 -13.31 -7.59
CA GLU A 27 14.02 -14.02 -7.76
C GLU A 27 14.20 -14.53 -9.19
N HIS A 28 13.09 -14.81 -9.89
CA HIS A 28 13.10 -15.36 -11.24
C HIS A 28 12.50 -14.41 -12.30
N LEU A 29 11.93 -13.28 -11.87
CA LEU A 29 11.23 -12.35 -12.75
C LEU A 29 11.71 -10.91 -12.56
N PRO A 30 11.85 -10.14 -13.66
CA PRO A 30 11.99 -8.69 -13.57
C PRO A 30 10.83 -8.04 -12.80
N THR A 31 11.13 -6.99 -12.02
CA THR A 31 10.12 -6.24 -11.26
C THR A 31 9.03 -5.64 -12.13
N SER A 32 9.33 -5.23 -13.36
CA SER A 32 8.33 -4.74 -14.30
C SER A 32 7.25 -5.80 -14.58
N ILE A 33 7.68 -7.03 -14.91
CA ILE A 33 6.78 -8.15 -15.17
C ILE A 33 6.00 -8.51 -13.90
N GLY A 34 6.67 -8.64 -12.75
CA GLY A 34 5.99 -8.91 -11.49
C GLY A 34 4.94 -7.85 -11.13
N THR A 35 5.24 -6.58 -11.41
CA THR A 35 4.31 -5.47 -11.19
C THR A 35 3.09 -5.60 -12.10
N ILE A 36 3.28 -5.77 -13.41
CA ILE A 36 2.20 -5.93 -14.39
C ILE A 36 1.31 -7.13 -14.02
N LEU A 37 1.89 -8.28 -13.71
CA LEU A 37 1.13 -9.47 -13.30
C LEU A 37 0.29 -9.19 -12.04
N SER A 38 0.85 -8.48 -11.06
CA SER A 38 0.11 -8.12 -9.86
C SER A 38 -1.04 -7.15 -10.14
N LEU A 39 -0.86 -6.21 -11.08
CA LEU A 39 -1.91 -5.27 -11.50
C LEU A 39 -3.04 -6.01 -12.21
N VAL A 40 -2.72 -6.89 -13.17
CA VAL A 40 -3.72 -7.67 -13.92
C VAL A 40 -4.49 -8.59 -12.98
N ALA A 41 -3.80 -9.31 -12.09
CA ALA A 41 -4.46 -10.17 -11.11
C ALA A 41 -5.38 -9.39 -10.18
N SER A 42 -4.91 -8.24 -9.64
CA SER A 42 -5.71 -7.39 -8.76
C SER A 42 -6.92 -6.82 -9.50
N PHE A 43 -6.76 -6.40 -10.75
CA PHE A 43 -7.85 -5.89 -11.59
C PHE A 43 -8.91 -6.96 -11.83
N ILE A 44 -8.53 -8.17 -12.22
CA ILE A 44 -9.49 -9.26 -12.48
C ILE A 44 -10.30 -9.58 -11.23
N VAL A 45 -9.63 -9.74 -10.09
CA VAL A 45 -10.29 -10.09 -8.82
C VAL A 45 -11.23 -8.97 -8.37
N LEU A 46 -10.77 -7.73 -8.36
CA LEU A 46 -11.58 -6.58 -7.90
C LEU A 46 -12.71 -6.23 -8.87
N ALA A 47 -12.47 -6.27 -10.18
CA ALA A 47 -13.51 -6.02 -11.18
C ALA A 47 -14.61 -7.08 -11.11
N THR A 48 -14.24 -8.36 -10.97
CA THR A 48 -15.21 -9.45 -10.81
C THR A 48 -16.04 -9.27 -9.54
N ALA A 49 -15.38 -8.98 -8.40
CA ALA A 49 -16.08 -8.70 -7.15
C ALA A 49 -17.02 -7.49 -7.26
N ALA A 50 -16.58 -6.41 -7.93
CA ALA A 50 -17.39 -5.22 -8.13
C ALA A 50 -18.65 -5.51 -8.97
N VAL A 51 -18.51 -6.30 -10.04
CA VAL A 51 -19.66 -6.71 -10.87
C VAL A 51 -20.61 -7.63 -10.10
N ILE A 52 -20.11 -8.54 -9.27
CA ILE A 52 -20.95 -9.43 -8.45
C ILE A 52 -21.78 -8.62 -7.44
N VAL A 53 -21.18 -7.62 -6.79
CA VAL A 53 -21.83 -6.86 -5.72
C VAL A 53 -22.74 -5.74 -6.25
N TYR A 54 -22.29 -5.02 -7.28
CA TYR A 54 -22.95 -3.79 -7.76
C TYR A 54 -23.49 -3.90 -9.19
N GLY A 55 -23.28 -5.02 -9.87
CA GLY A 55 -23.57 -5.18 -11.30
C GLY A 55 -22.72 -4.23 -12.16
N PHE A 56 -23.16 -4.01 -13.40
CA PHE A 56 -22.49 -3.07 -14.31
C PHE A 56 -22.59 -1.60 -13.88
N LYS A 57 -23.43 -1.28 -12.88
CA LYS A 57 -23.47 0.06 -12.26
C LYS A 57 -22.16 0.42 -11.58
N ALA A 58 -21.30 -0.56 -11.27
CA ALA A 58 -19.95 -0.32 -10.77
C ALA A 58 -19.11 0.60 -11.69
N PHE A 59 -19.41 0.61 -12.98
CA PHE A 59 -18.71 1.44 -13.97
C PHE A 59 -19.41 2.77 -14.26
N SER A 60 -20.59 3.00 -13.69
CA SER A 60 -21.36 4.24 -13.86
C SER A 60 -20.90 5.30 -12.86
N ILE A 61 -19.68 5.79 -13.05
CA ILE A 61 -19.02 6.76 -12.16
C ILE A 61 -19.06 8.16 -12.80
N PRO A 62 -19.35 9.23 -12.04
CA PRO A 62 -19.23 10.61 -12.54
C PRO A 62 -17.84 10.90 -13.10
N MET A 63 -17.77 11.66 -14.20
CA MET A 63 -16.51 11.92 -14.91
C MET A 63 -15.44 12.58 -14.02
N THR A 64 -15.85 13.47 -13.11
CA THR A 64 -14.94 14.11 -12.14
C THR A 64 -14.28 13.08 -11.22
N ILE A 65 -15.05 12.12 -10.70
CA ILE A 65 -14.54 11.07 -9.82
C ILE A 65 -13.67 10.09 -10.61
N PHE A 66 -14.04 9.81 -11.87
CA PHE A 66 -13.25 8.96 -12.75
C PHE A 66 -11.81 9.47 -12.94
N TYR A 67 -11.63 10.77 -13.18
CA TYR A 67 -10.28 11.35 -13.31
C TYR A 67 -9.46 11.28 -12.01
N ILE A 68 -10.11 11.51 -10.86
CA ILE A 68 -9.46 11.38 -9.55
C ILE A 68 -9.03 9.92 -9.30
N LEU A 69 -9.89 8.95 -9.65
CA LEU A 69 -9.61 7.52 -9.53
C LEU A 69 -8.48 7.08 -10.47
N ILE A 70 -8.41 7.62 -11.69
CA ILE A 70 -7.26 7.40 -12.59
C ILE A 70 -5.98 7.93 -11.96
N PHE A 71 -6.01 9.15 -11.44
CA PHE A 71 -4.82 9.79 -10.87
C PHE A 71 -4.27 9.00 -9.67
N ILE A 72 -5.13 8.65 -8.71
CA ILE A 72 -4.72 7.82 -7.57
C ILE A 72 -4.33 6.41 -8.03
N GLY A 73 -4.99 5.87 -9.06
CA GLY A 73 -4.65 4.58 -9.67
C GLY A 73 -3.22 4.55 -10.21
N ILE A 74 -2.82 5.57 -10.96
CA ILE A 74 -1.47 5.70 -11.53
C ILE A 74 -0.41 5.84 -10.43
N ILE A 75 -0.65 6.69 -9.44
CA ILE A 75 0.29 6.91 -8.34
C ILE A 75 0.46 5.64 -7.50
N ASN A 76 -0.65 4.98 -7.16
CA ASN A 76 -0.61 3.85 -6.23
C ASN A 76 -0.09 2.57 -6.90
N TYR A 77 -0.60 2.24 -8.08
CA TYR A 77 -0.34 0.95 -8.72
C TYR A 77 0.94 1.02 -9.60
N PRO A 78 0.97 1.61 -10.81
CA PRO A 78 2.20 1.65 -11.60
C PRO A 78 3.41 2.19 -10.86
N ILE A 79 3.30 3.36 -10.23
CA ILE A 79 4.45 4.04 -9.61
C ILE A 79 4.75 3.40 -8.25
N GLY A 80 3.80 3.46 -7.33
CA GLY A 80 3.95 2.97 -5.96
C GLY A 80 4.27 1.48 -5.88
N ARG A 81 3.52 0.62 -6.61
CA ARG A 81 3.77 -0.83 -6.62
C ARG A 81 5.12 -1.17 -7.24
N TYR A 82 5.52 -0.51 -8.32
CA TYR A 82 6.82 -0.77 -8.95
C TYR A 82 7.97 -0.40 -8.02
N MET A 83 7.90 0.77 -7.36
CA MET A 83 8.88 1.19 -6.36
C MET A 83 8.91 0.24 -5.18
N ASN A 84 7.74 -0.19 -4.70
CA ASN A 84 7.61 -1.17 -3.63
C ASN A 84 8.29 -2.50 -3.99
N PHE A 85 7.95 -3.10 -5.13
CA PHE A 85 8.52 -4.36 -5.58
C PHE A 85 10.03 -4.23 -5.86
N THR A 86 10.47 -3.08 -6.37
CA THR A 86 11.88 -2.79 -6.58
C THR A 86 12.62 -2.75 -5.25
N SER A 87 12.04 -2.09 -4.24
CA SER A 87 12.63 -2.05 -2.89
C SER A 87 12.75 -3.46 -2.31
N VAL A 88 11.71 -4.30 -2.44
CA VAL A 88 11.70 -5.68 -1.95
C VAL A 88 12.75 -6.52 -2.67
N ARG A 89 12.95 -6.31 -3.98
CA ARG A 89 13.99 -7.01 -4.76
C ARG A 89 15.40 -6.57 -4.36
N LEU A 90 15.63 -5.29 -4.13
CA LEU A 90 16.96 -4.75 -3.81
C LEU A 90 17.37 -4.97 -2.35
N ALA A 91 16.48 -4.67 -1.40
CA ALA A 91 16.79 -4.65 0.03
C ALA A 91 16.25 -5.86 0.81
N GLY A 92 15.39 -6.67 0.19
CA GLY A 92 14.73 -7.80 0.84
C GLY A 92 13.56 -7.38 1.74
N VAL A 93 12.69 -8.33 2.06
CA VAL A 93 11.45 -8.09 2.82
C VAL A 93 11.73 -7.49 4.19
N SER A 94 12.77 -7.96 4.89
CA SER A 94 13.10 -7.54 6.26
C SER A 94 13.48 -6.06 6.38
N ARG A 95 14.03 -5.46 5.32
CA ARG A 95 14.37 -4.01 5.32
C ARG A 95 13.28 -3.17 4.66
N SER A 96 12.67 -3.67 3.58
CA SER A 96 11.63 -2.93 2.86
C SER A 96 10.35 -2.77 3.66
N SER A 97 9.93 -3.78 4.43
CA SER A 97 8.65 -3.76 5.15
C SER A 97 8.62 -2.71 6.26
N PRO A 98 9.65 -2.58 7.12
CA PRO A 98 9.72 -1.48 8.09
C PRO A 98 9.76 -0.10 7.43
N LEU A 99 10.49 0.07 6.33
CA LEU A 99 10.53 1.32 5.57
C LEU A 99 9.14 1.73 5.05
N LEU A 100 8.33 0.78 4.59
CA LEU A 100 6.94 1.03 4.20
C LEU A 100 6.05 1.39 5.38
N ALA A 101 6.35 0.88 6.58
CA ALA A 101 5.64 1.26 7.79
C ALA A 101 5.84 2.75 8.16
N CYS A 102 6.78 3.45 7.52
CA CYS A 102 6.88 4.92 7.60
C CYS A 102 5.77 5.65 6.81
N ALA A 103 4.94 4.97 6.02
CA ALA A 103 3.90 5.61 5.21
C ALA A 103 2.98 6.58 6.01
N PRO A 104 2.59 6.30 7.27
CA PRO A 104 1.82 7.25 8.09
C PRO A 104 2.54 8.57 8.36
N LEU A 105 3.88 8.58 8.46
CA LEU A 105 4.67 9.82 8.60
C LEU A 105 4.54 10.70 7.35
N VAL A 106 4.72 10.09 6.18
CA VAL A 106 4.62 10.79 4.90
C VAL A 106 3.18 11.25 4.68
N SER A 107 2.21 10.39 4.96
CA SER A 107 0.78 10.69 4.83
C SER A 107 0.33 11.83 5.74
N SER A 108 0.76 11.84 7.01
CA SER A 108 0.43 12.93 7.94
C SER A 108 1.08 14.24 7.53
N GLY A 109 2.35 14.21 7.10
CA GLY A 109 3.02 15.39 6.53
C GLY A 109 2.27 15.97 5.32
N LEU A 110 1.85 15.11 4.39
CA LEU A 110 1.05 15.52 3.23
C LEU A 110 -0.35 16.03 3.65
N ALA A 111 -1.00 15.40 4.63
CA ALA A 111 -2.32 15.85 5.12
C ALA A 111 -2.26 17.24 5.77
N ILE A 112 -1.19 17.56 6.49
CA ILE A 112 -0.99 18.92 7.03
C ILE A 112 -0.87 19.93 5.88
N ILE A 113 -0.08 19.61 4.86
CA ILE A 113 0.19 20.52 3.74
C ILE A 113 -1.05 20.72 2.85
N PHE A 114 -1.74 19.64 2.51
CA PHE A 114 -2.81 19.66 1.50
C PHE A 114 -4.21 19.76 2.10
N THR A 115 -4.40 19.32 3.34
CA THR A 115 -5.72 19.21 4.00
C THR A 115 -5.88 20.19 5.16
N ASN A 116 -4.83 20.96 5.52
CA ASN A 116 -4.81 21.89 6.67
C ASN A 116 -5.24 21.20 7.99
N GLU A 117 -4.94 19.91 8.14
CA GLU A 117 -5.35 19.15 9.31
C GLU A 117 -4.54 19.61 10.54
N GLN A 118 -5.22 19.88 11.66
CA GLN A 118 -4.55 20.30 12.89
C GLN A 118 -3.88 19.09 13.57
N LEU A 119 -2.57 19.19 13.76
CA LEU A 119 -1.78 18.16 14.44
C LEU A 119 -2.27 17.95 15.88
N ASN A 120 -2.82 16.77 16.13
CA ASN A 120 -3.13 16.32 17.49
C ASN A 120 -1.84 15.81 18.16
N ILE A 121 -1.64 16.14 19.44
CA ILE A 121 -0.51 15.66 20.26
C ILE A 121 -0.40 14.12 20.22
N TYR A 122 -1.52 13.40 20.18
CA TYR A 122 -1.55 11.94 20.10
C TYR A 122 -1.01 11.42 18.76
N LEU A 123 -1.28 12.14 17.65
CA LEU A 123 -0.74 11.81 16.34
C LEU A 123 0.79 11.97 16.34
N GLY A 124 1.30 13.04 16.95
CA GLY A 124 2.74 13.26 17.12
C GLY A 124 3.42 12.14 17.90
N ILE A 125 2.85 11.71 19.03
CA ILE A 125 3.39 10.62 19.85
C ILE A 125 3.38 9.29 19.08
N GLY A 126 2.26 8.94 18.43
CA GLY A 126 2.16 7.72 17.64
C GLY A 126 3.16 7.70 16.49
N THR A 127 3.35 8.84 15.84
CA THR A 127 4.32 9.05 14.77
C THR A 127 5.76 8.82 15.24
N LEU A 128 6.14 9.36 16.40
CA LEU A 128 7.46 9.12 17.01
C LEU A 128 7.68 7.64 17.34
N LEU A 129 6.68 6.97 17.93
CA LEU A 129 6.76 5.54 18.25
C LEU A 129 6.96 4.68 17.00
N ILE A 130 6.29 5.01 15.89
CA ILE A 130 6.47 4.35 14.59
C ILE A 130 7.92 4.52 14.12
N VAL A 131 8.46 5.75 14.13
CA VAL A 131 9.86 6.02 13.73
C VAL A 131 10.84 5.22 14.58
N SER A 132 10.70 5.26 15.91
CA SER A 132 11.58 4.53 16.82
C SER A 132 11.54 3.02 16.60
N GLY A 133 10.34 2.45 16.42
CA GLY A 133 10.18 1.02 16.12
C GLY A 133 10.86 0.63 14.80
N ILE A 134 10.75 1.47 13.77
CA ILE A 134 11.39 1.22 12.47
C ILE A 134 12.91 1.29 12.56
N ILE A 135 13.45 2.28 13.28
CA ILE A 135 14.89 2.39 13.51
C ILE A 135 15.42 1.12 14.18
N LEU A 136 14.73 0.62 15.22
CA LEU A 136 15.11 -0.62 15.89
C LEU A 136 15.16 -1.81 14.92
N VAL A 137 14.09 -2.03 14.15
CA VAL A 137 14.02 -3.17 13.21
C VAL A 137 15.06 -3.06 12.09
N VAL A 138 15.28 -1.86 11.55
CA VAL A 138 16.27 -1.64 10.48
C VAL A 138 17.72 -1.73 11.01
N SER A 139 17.95 -1.33 12.27
CA SER A 139 19.26 -1.39 12.91
C SER A 139 19.72 -2.82 13.27
N GLU A 140 18.80 -3.77 13.28
CA GLU A 140 19.09 -5.18 13.55
C GLU A 140 19.88 -5.80 12.38
N ARG A 141 21.21 -5.63 12.41
CA ARG A 141 22.17 -6.32 11.55
C ARG A 141 22.25 -7.80 11.97
N ARG A 142 21.75 -8.68 11.11
CA ARG A 142 22.37 -10.00 10.90
C ARG A 142 23.21 -9.94 9.63
#